data_AF-A0A3C0XJR9-F1
#
_entry.id   AF-A0A3C0XJR9-F1
#
_cell.length_a   1.000
_cell.length_b   1.000
_cell.length_c   1.000
_cell.angle_alpha   90.00
_cell.angle_beta   90.00
_cell.angle_gamma   90.00
#
_symmetry.space_group_name_H-M   'P 1'
#
loop_
_entity.id
_entity.type
_entity.pdbx_description
1 polymer ?
#
loop_
_entity_poly.entity_id
_entity_poly.type
_entity_poly.pdbx_seq_one_letter_code
_entity_poly.pdbx_strand_id
1 'polypeptide(L)'
;MTLFRLALRSHRTGAIATAVIGGFAGFINSVAYVSVAGTTHAERLVFAHEMALVGQQLSYLLPRPVQLDTIGGYLTWRAFSVVAIIYAVWAMLAATGAGRGDEEKGLTEAWLTAGVARARWLGTRTAAFGVAAAASIVVTLAGTALGAAIANDPLALPAVSAELLPLLALTLWGFGVGLVVAQLVTTRRVASVTGGIVIVALFTLNSALRAGADPGALKWLSPFYLFDRSAPLLADGSVDVPATIAGLAVAAVLVALSVWAFGHRDVGGALIRGRAAADRQRRRPAADPLLRIPVLAGVDQQRGWILGWGIAMAVLGYFLSSLARTIVDGFKDIPAMQIYLQRAGIGGYADVVGVIWFSTALLLIAIFVVAQVNAWAADDAEGRLEMVLAAGASRARIVLERIAALLVAAGVVAVVSSVGVYLAGKAFDIPVPADRLALATALVLPVVFALGAIGHALVGWRPRLAVLLVAAVAVISYFTQEFAPLFGWPDWVGRTSFFVLYGTPMTSIDWGGAATLMAIGIAGTGLALASMRRRDVGS
;
A
#
# COMPACT_ATOMS: atom_id res chain seq x y z
N MET A 1 17.23 -26.88 -13.90
CA MET A 1 16.46 -26.33 -12.76
C MET A 1 14.99 -26.64 -12.96
N THR A 2 14.26 -27.12 -11.95
CA THR A 2 12.83 -27.45 -12.10
C THR A 2 11.97 -26.18 -12.20
N LEU A 3 10.92 -26.22 -13.04
CA LEU A 3 9.94 -25.15 -13.25
C LEU A 3 9.42 -24.54 -11.93
N PHE A 4 9.17 -25.42 -10.95
CA PHE A 4 8.71 -25.04 -9.61
C PHE A 4 9.73 -24.18 -8.83
N ARG A 5 11.04 -24.50 -8.90
CA ARG A 5 12.06 -23.70 -8.21
C ARG A 5 12.15 -22.28 -8.77
N LEU A 6 11.96 -22.12 -10.08
CA LEU A 6 11.93 -20.80 -10.71
C LEU A 6 10.66 -20.03 -10.31
N ALA A 7 9.51 -20.70 -10.30
CA ALA A 7 8.27 -20.12 -9.81
C ALA A 7 8.40 -19.66 -8.34
N LEU A 8 8.99 -20.46 -7.46
CA LEU A 8 9.21 -20.09 -6.06
C LEU A 8 10.15 -18.89 -5.92
N ARG A 9 11.23 -18.85 -6.71
CA ARG A 9 12.16 -17.70 -6.74
C ARG A 9 11.47 -16.42 -7.18
N SER A 10 10.50 -16.50 -8.09
CA SER A 10 9.75 -15.33 -8.55
C SER A 10 8.85 -14.71 -7.47
N HIS A 11 8.34 -15.53 -6.54
CA HIS A 11 7.50 -15.08 -5.43
C HIS A 11 8.30 -14.71 -4.18
N ARG A 12 9.59 -15.06 -4.11
CA ARG A 12 10.45 -14.89 -2.93
C ARG A 12 10.44 -13.47 -2.38
N THR A 13 10.69 -12.47 -3.21
CA THR A 13 10.81 -11.08 -2.74
C THR A 13 9.49 -10.59 -2.15
N GLY A 14 8.36 -10.90 -2.80
CA GLY A 14 7.04 -10.57 -2.29
C GLY A 14 6.75 -11.28 -0.97
N ALA A 15 7.02 -12.59 -0.88
CA ALA A 15 6.80 -13.38 0.31
C ALA A 15 7.65 -12.94 1.51
N ILE A 16 8.92 -12.54 1.28
CA ILE A 16 9.77 -11.97 2.33
C ILE A 16 9.21 -10.62 2.78
N ALA A 17 8.84 -9.75 1.84
CA ALA A 17 8.29 -8.43 2.19
C ALA A 17 7.00 -8.56 3.02
N THR A 18 6.06 -9.41 2.62
CA THR A 18 4.83 -9.63 3.38
C THR A 18 5.06 -10.38 4.69
N ALA A 19 6.04 -11.30 4.75
CA ALA A 19 6.41 -11.97 5.99
C ALA A 19 6.99 -10.99 7.00
N VAL A 20 7.84 -10.06 6.56
CA VAL A 20 8.40 -9.01 7.41
C VAL A 20 7.29 -8.07 7.86
N ILE A 21 6.44 -7.59 6.95
CA ILE A 21 5.34 -6.68 7.29
C ILE A 21 4.36 -7.35 8.26
N GLY A 22 3.89 -8.56 7.95
CA GLY A 22 2.93 -9.27 8.78
C GLY A 22 3.51 -9.73 10.11
N GLY A 23 4.72 -10.30 10.11
CA GLY A 23 5.42 -10.71 11.34
C GLY A 23 5.73 -9.53 12.25
N PHE A 24 6.18 -8.41 11.69
CA PHE A 24 6.39 -7.19 12.45
C PHE A 24 5.07 -6.60 12.94
N ALA A 25 4.02 -6.56 12.12
CA ALA A 25 2.70 -6.06 12.52
C ALA A 25 2.09 -6.89 13.65
N GLY A 26 2.18 -8.23 13.57
CA GLY A 26 1.77 -9.13 14.63
C GLY A 26 2.56 -8.89 15.91
N PHE A 27 3.89 -8.86 15.80
CA PHE A 27 4.79 -8.61 16.92
C PHE A 27 4.51 -7.27 17.62
N ILE A 28 4.48 -6.17 16.88
CA ILE A 28 4.34 -4.82 17.45
C ILE A 28 2.97 -4.61 18.06
N ASN A 29 1.89 -5.14 17.45
CA ASN A 29 0.55 -5.01 18.03
C ASN A 29 0.41 -5.84 19.30
N SER A 30 1.02 -7.03 19.35
CA SER A 30 1.02 -7.84 20.58
C SER A 30 1.74 -7.12 21.73
N VAL A 31 2.91 -6.53 21.47
CA VAL A 31 3.67 -5.78 22.48
C VAL A 31 2.94 -4.49 22.87
N ALA A 32 2.40 -3.75 21.90
CA ALA A 32 1.69 -2.50 22.13
C ALA A 32 0.39 -2.69 22.92
N TYR A 33 -0.25 -3.87 22.86
CA TYR A 33 -1.47 -4.13 23.61
C TYR A 33 -1.27 -3.87 25.11
N VAL A 34 -0.20 -4.38 25.71
CA VAL A 34 0.05 -4.22 27.14
C VAL A 34 0.37 -2.77 27.51
N SER A 35 1.05 -2.02 26.64
CA SER A 35 1.34 -0.61 26.90
C SER A 35 0.11 0.29 26.77
N VAL A 36 -0.89 -0.10 25.96
CA VAL A 36 -2.08 0.70 25.71
C VAL A 36 -3.27 0.27 26.59
N ALA A 37 -3.48 -1.03 26.78
CA ALA A 37 -4.60 -1.59 27.54
C ALA A 37 -4.29 -1.81 29.03
N GLY A 38 -3.02 -1.79 29.42
CA GLY A 38 -2.58 -2.04 30.79
C GLY A 38 -2.31 -3.52 31.09
N THR A 39 -1.74 -3.77 32.26
CA THR A 39 -1.36 -5.10 32.73
C THR A 39 -2.43 -5.72 33.63
N THR A 40 -3.28 -4.91 34.25
CA THR A 40 -4.33 -5.39 35.15
C THR A 40 -5.64 -5.62 34.40
N HIS A 41 -6.44 -6.56 34.91
CA HIS A 41 -7.76 -6.86 34.34
C HIS A 41 -8.70 -5.64 34.38
N ALA A 42 -8.62 -4.82 35.44
CA ALA A 42 -9.44 -3.62 35.56
C ALA A 42 -9.08 -2.56 34.50
N GLU A 43 -7.80 -2.31 34.25
CA GLU A 43 -7.35 -1.39 33.19
C GLU A 43 -7.81 -1.89 31.80
N ARG A 44 -7.69 -3.19 31.55
CA ARG A 44 -8.10 -3.80 30.28
C ARG A 44 -9.60 -3.71 30.03
N LEU A 45 -10.43 -3.84 31.08
CA LEU A 45 -11.88 -3.63 30.95
C LEU A 45 -12.23 -2.18 30.62
N VAL A 46 -11.54 -1.22 31.22
CA VAL A 46 -11.71 0.21 30.89
C VAL A 46 -11.31 0.45 29.44
N PHE A 47 -10.13 -0.03 29.03
CA PHE A 47 -9.68 0.03 27.65
C PHE A 47 -10.68 -0.61 26.68
N ALA A 48 -11.18 -1.80 26.99
CA ALA A 48 -12.14 -2.52 26.17
C ALA A 48 -13.44 -1.73 26.01
N HIS A 49 -13.93 -1.11 27.08
CA HIS A 49 -15.13 -0.27 27.04
C HIS A 49 -14.92 0.98 26.16
N GLU A 50 -13.84 1.72 26.39
CA GLU A 50 -13.51 2.92 25.61
C GLU A 50 -13.30 2.60 24.13
N MET A 51 -12.54 1.54 23.83
CA MET A 51 -12.25 1.13 22.46
C MET A 51 -13.41 0.41 21.78
N ALA A 52 -14.36 -0.16 22.52
CA ALA A 52 -15.58 -0.69 21.92
C ALA A 52 -16.43 0.44 21.30
N LEU A 53 -16.51 1.61 21.97
CA LEU A 53 -17.23 2.77 21.46
C LEU A 53 -16.57 3.32 20.19
N VAL A 54 -15.24 3.50 20.21
CA VAL A 54 -14.48 3.95 19.04
C VAL A 54 -14.50 2.89 17.92
N GLY A 55 -14.33 1.63 18.26
CA GLY A 55 -14.26 0.52 17.32
C GLY A 55 -15.58 0.27 16.60
N GLN A 56 -16.73 0.50 17.26
CA GLN A 56 -18.04 0.46 16.61
C GLN A 56 -18.13 1.51 15.50
N GLN A 57 -17.67 2.74 15.75
CA GLN A 57 -17.64 3.79 14.74
C GLN A 57 -16.71 3.47 13.56
N LEU A 58 -15.64 2.71 13.82
CA LEU A 58 -14.67 2.26 12.82
C LEU A 58 -15.04 0.93 12.13
N SER A 59 -16.24 0.39 12.37
CA SER A 59 -16.66 -0.93 11.85
C SER A 59 -16.70 -1.01 10.32
N TYR A 60 -16.67 0.12 9.61
CA TYR A 60 -16.53 0.14 8.15
C TYR A 60 -15.12 -0.27 7.70
N LEU A 61 -14.09 -0.13 8.54
CA LEU A 61 -12.70 -0.48 8.21
C LEU A 61 -12.24 -1.72 8.99
N LEU A 62 -12.50 -1.73 10.30
CA LEU A 62 -12.16 -2.82 11.18
C LEU A 62 -13.39 -3.72 11.39
N PRO A 63 -13.22 -5.01 11.72
CA PRO A 63 -14.34 -5.83 12.18
C PRO A 63 -14.92 -5.24 13.47
N ARG A 64 -16.10 -5.72 13.87
CA ARG A 64 -16.69 -5.30 15.14
C ARG A 64 -15.77 -5.70 16.30
N PRO A 65 -15.51 -4.80 17.27
CA PRO A 65 -14.67 -5.13 18.41
C PRO A 65 -15.36 -6.17 19.30
N VAL A 66 -14.66 -7.27 19.59
CA VAL A 66 -15.12 -8.37 20.45
C VAL A 66 -13.97 -8.75 21.38
N GLN A 67 -14.26 -8.91 22.68
CA GLN A 67 -13.30 -9.31 23.72
C GLN A 67 -11.99 -8.49 23.70
N LEU A 68 -12.08 -7.16 23.58
CA LEU A 68 -10.93 -6.26 23.56
C LEU A 68 -10.15 -6.20 24.89
N ASP A 69 -10.71 -6.78 25.94
CA ASP A 69 -10.09 -7.01 27.24
C ASP A 69 -9.03 -8.13 27.20
N THR A 70 -9.01 -8.90 26.12
CA THR A 70 -7.99 -9.93 25.84
C THR A 70 -7.06 -9.51 24.70
N ILE A 71 -5.80 -9.95 24.78
CA ILE A 71 -4.84 -9.74 23.69
C ILE A 71 -5.30 -10.40 22.38
N GLY A 72 -5.97 -11.56 22.46
CA GLY A 72 -6.52 -12.27 21.32
C GLY A 72 -7.59 -11.46 20.57
N GLY A 73 -8.58 -10.93 21.29
CA GLY A 73 -9.63 -10.08 20.70
C GLY A 73 -9.07 -8.79 20.10
N TYR A 74 -8.12 -8.14 20.78
CA TYR A 74 -7.42 -6.97 20.25
C TYR A 74 -6.69 -7.28 18.93
N LEU A 75 -5.96 -8.39 18.85
CA LEU A 75 -5.21 -8.78 17.65
C LEU A 75 -6.14 -9.16 16.48
N THR A 76 -7.22 -9.90 16.73
CA THR A 76 -8.24 -10.17 15.70
C THR A 76 -8.84 -8.88 15.17
N TRP A 77 -9.17 -7.95 16.06
CA TRP A 77 -9.78 -6.68 15.69
C TRP A 77 -8.82 -5.78 14.90
N ARG A 78 -7.60 -5.57 15.40
CA ARG A 78 -6.69 -4.52 14.89
C ARG A 78 -5.56 -5.03 14.00
N ALA A 79 -4.99 -6.20 14.29
CA ALA A 79 -3.84 -6.71 13.54
C ALA A 79 -4.27 -7.55 12.33
N PHE A 80 -5.03 -8.62 12.55
CA PHE A 80 -5.36 -9.58 11.50
C PHE A 80 -6.29 -9.03 10.42
N SER A 81 -7.16 -8.07 10.76
CA SER A 81 -7.99 -7.36 9.78
C SER A 81 -7.17 -6.58 8.75
N VAL A 82 -6.09 -5.92 9.16
CA VAL A 82 -5.17 -5.19 8.28
C VAL A 82 -4.29 -6.16 7.49
N VAL A 83 -3.76 -7.18 8.16
CA VAL A 83 -2.96 -8.24 7.52
C VAL A 83 -3.73 -8.94 6.41
N ALA A 84 -5.02 -9.24 6.64
CA ALA A 84 -5.91 -9.85 5.65
C ALA A 84 -5.96 -9.05 4.33
N ILE A 85 -6.12 -7.73 4.40
CA ILE A 85 -6.16 -6.84 3.23
C ILE A 85 -4.80 -6.83 2.53
N ILE A 86 -3.70 -6.70 3.28
CA ILE A 86 -2.34 -6.68 2.74
C ILE A 86 -2.05 -7.98 1.96
N TYR A 87 -2.40 -9.12 2.53
CA TYR A 87 -2.19 -10.42 1.90
C TYR A 87 -3.07 -10.63 0.66
N ALA A 88 -4.34 -10.19 0.69
CA ALA A 88 -5.21 -10.24 -0.49
C ALA A 88 -4.67 -9.40 -1.65
N VAL A 89 -4.21 -8.17 -1.36
CA VAL A 89 -3.62 -7.26 -2.37
C VAL A 89 -2.29 -7.81 -2.89
N TRP A 90 -1.40 -8.27 -2.00
CA TRP A 90 -0.14 -8.89 -2.37
C TRP A 90 -0.35 -10.09 -3.30
N ALA A 91 -1.28 -10.98 -2.96
CA ALA A 91 -1.59 -12.16 -3.74
C ALA A 91 -2.10 -11.80 -5.15
N MET A 92 -2.99 -10.82 -5.25
CA MET A 92 -3.48 -10.33 -6.54
C MET A 92 -2.35 -9.71 -7.39
N LEU A 93 -1.47 -8.91 -6.79
CA LEU A 93 -0.31 -8.35 -7.49
C LEU A 93 0.69 -9.42 -7.92
N ALA A 94 0.90 -10.44 -7.09
CA ALA A 94 1.75 -11.59 -7.41
C ALA A 94 1.17 -12.40 -8.58
N ALA A 95 -0.15 -12.59 -8.62
CA ALA A 95 -0.84 -13.28 -9.71
C ALA A 95 -0.79 -12.51 -11.02
N THR A 96 -1.06 -11.20 -11.01
CA THR A 96 -0.95 -10.37 -12.22
C THR A 96 0.49 -10.32 -12.75
N GLY A 97 1.49 -10.40 -11.86
CA GLY A 97 2.89 -10.60 -12.22
C GLY A 97 3.17 -11.96 -12.87
N ALA A 98 2.69 -13.06 -12.27
CA ALA A 98 2.89 -14.43 -12.79
C ALA A 98 2.10 -14.72 -14.08
N GLY A 99 1.02 -13.98 -14.33
CA GLY A 99 0.27 -14.00 -15.58
C GLY A 99 0.88 -13.01 -16.59
N ARG A 100 0.40 -11.76 -16.57
CA ARG A 100 0.77 -10.75 -17.57
C ARG A 100 2.21 -10.28 -17.47
N GLY A 101 2.75 -10.17 -16.26
CA GLY A 101 4.15 -9.76 -16.10
C GLY A 101 5.15 -10.73 -16.72
N ASP A 102 4.87 -12.02 -16.72
CA ASP A 102 5.71 -13.03 -17.37
C ASP A 102 5.48 -13.10 -18.89
N GLU A 103 4.28 -12.80 -19.37
CA GLU A 103 4.01 -12.61 -20.81
C GLU A 103 4.73 -11.37 -21.36
N GLU A 104 4.66 -10.23 -20.68
CA GLU A 104 5.33 -8.98 -21.08
C GLU A 104 6.86 -9.15 -21.16
N LYS A 105 7.44 -10.07 -20.37
CA LYS A 105 8.87 -10.40 -20.39
C LYS A 105 9.24 -11.48 -21.42
N GLY A 106 8.27 -12.02 -22.17
CA GLY A 106 8.49 -13.15 -23.09
C GLY A 106 8.78 -14.50 -22.42
N LEU A 107 8.68 -14.58 -21.08
CA LEU A 107 8.96 -15.82 -20.35
C LEU A 107 7.92 -16.88 -20.68
N THR A 108 6.65 -16.50 -20.72
CA THR A 108 5.54 -17.42 -21.03
C THR A 108 5.75 -18.07 -22.40
N GLU A 109 6.09 -17.29 -23.42
CA GLU A 109 6.35 -17.80 -24.78
C GLU A 109 7.52 -18.80 -24.81
N ALA A 110 8.64 -18.45 -24.17
CA ALA A 110 9.81 -19.32 -24.10
C ALA A 110 9.49 -20.70 -23.49
N TRP A 111 8.67 -20.74 -22.44
CA TRP A 111 8.28 -22.00 -21.79
C TRP A 111 7.27 -22.81 -22.59
N LEU A 112 6.33 -22.15 -23.27
CA LEU A 112 5.38 -22.82 -24.16
C LEU A 112 6.12 -23.45 -25.35
N THR A 113 7.09 -22.75 -25.94
CA THR A 113 7.95 -23.28 -27.01
C THR A 113 8.83 -24.44 -26.54
N ALA A 114 9.25 -24.43 -25.28
CA ALA A 114 9.95 -25.56 -24.64
C ALA A 114 9.03 -26.77 -24.33
N GLY A 115 7.76 -26.75 -24.74
CA GLY A 115 6.81 -27.86 -24.60
C GLY A 115 6.06 -27.91 -23.27
N VAL A 116 6.12 -26.86 -22.44
CA VAL A 116 5.33 -26.81 -21.20
C VAL A 116 3.89 -26.45 -21.54
N ALA A 117 2.93 -27.30 -21.16
CA ALA A 117 1.51 -27.00 -21.35
C ALA A 117 1.06 -25.78 -20.52
N ARG A 118 0.12 -24.99 -21.05
CA ARG A 118 -0.45 -23.80 -20.40
C ARG A 118 -0.97 -24.07 -18.98
N ALA A 119 -1.68 -25.19 -18.81
CA ALA A 119 -2.18 -25.63 -17.50
C ALA A 119 -1.05 -25.95 -16.52
N ARG A 120 0.02 -26.63 -16.98
CA ARG A 120 1.19 -26.94 -16.15
C ARG A 120 1.95 -25.66 -15.76
N TRP A 121 2.08 -24.71 -16.68
CA TRP A 121 2.70 -23.42 -16.41
C TRP A 121 1.98 -22.68 -15.28
N LEU A 122 0.68 -22.44 -15.45
CA LEU A 122 -0.10 -21.67 -14.49
C LEU A 122 -0.28 -22.43 -13.16
N GLY A 123 -0.53 -23.73 -13.22
CA GLY A 123 -0.62 -24.58 -12.02
C GLY A 123 0.68 -24.59 -11.20
N THR A 124 1.84 -24.60 -11.86
CA THR A 124 3.13 -24.51 -11.15
C THR A 124 3.32 -23.16 -10.47
N ARG A 125 2.87 -22.06 -11.10
CA ARG A 125 2.89 -20.72 -10.49
C ARG A 125 1.98 -20.63 -9.28
N THR A 126 0.75 -21.14 -9.39
CA THR A 126 -0.21 -21.19 -8.27
C THR A 126 0.33 -22.02 -7.12
N ALA A 127 0.86 -23.22 -7.38
CA ALA A 127 1.42 -24.08 -6.34
C ALA A 127 2.62 -23.44 -5.63
N ALA A 128 3.54 -22.84 -6.40
CA ALA A 128 4.69 -22.14 -5.84
C ALA A 128 4.29 -20.91 -5.01
N PHE A 129 3.28 -20.16 -5.46
CA PHE A 129 2.70 -19.06 -4.69
C PHE A 129 2.05 -19.55 -3.39
N GLY A 130 1.29 -20.66 -3.42
CA GLY A 130 0.67 -21.23 -2.22
C GLY A 130 1.70 -21.60 -1.14
N VAL A 131 2.83 -22.19 -1.53
CA VAL A 131 3.94 -22.48 -0.60
C VAL A 131 4.57 -21.19 -0.07
N ALA A 132 4.80 -20.19 -0.92
CA ALA A 132 5.37 -18.91 -0.51
C ALA A 132 4.43 -18.13 0.44
N ALA A 133 3.12 -18.16 0.17
CA ALA A 133 2.08 -17.58 1.00
C ALA A 133 1.99 -18.27 2.36
N ALA A 134 1.94 -19.60 2.39
CA ALA A 134 1.92 -20.35 3.65
C ALA A 134 3.17 -20.06 4.50
N ALA A 135 4.36 -20.06 3.90
CA ALA A 135 5.59 -19.70 4.61
C ALA A 135 5.56 -18.26 5.15
N SER A 136 5.04 -17.32 4.37
CA SER A 136 4.88 -15.93 4.79
C SER A 136 3.89 -15.78 5.95
N ILE A 137 2.77 -16.49 5.92
CA ILE A 137 1.77 -16.48 7.00
C ILE A 137 2.35 -17.11 8.27
N VAL A 138 3.10 -18.21 8.17
CA VAL A 138 3.76 -18.83 9.33
C VAL A 138 4.70 -17.85 10.04
N VAL A 139 5.47 -17.04 9.29
CA VAL A 139 6.31 -15.99 9.88
C VAL A 139 5.45 -14.92 10.56
N THR A 140 4.32 -14.54 9.95
CA THR A 140 3.36 -13.60 10.56
C THR A 140 2.82 -14.11 11.89
N LEU A 141 2.36 -15.36 11.92
CA LEU A 141 1.85 -16.01 13.13
C LEU A 141 2.94 -16.17 14.20
N ALA A 142 4.17 -16.53 13.80
CA ALA A 142 5.31 -16.61 14.70
C ALA A 142 5.67 -15.25 15.31
N GLY A 143 5.61 -14.18 14.52
CA GLY A 143 5.79 -12.80 15.00
C GLY A 143 4.74 -12.41 16.03
N THR A 144 3.46 -12.71 15.77
CA THR A 144 2.36 -12.49 16.73
C THR A 144 2.57 -13.25 18.03
N ALA A 145 2.90 -14.54 17.96
CA ALA A 145 3.15 -15.39 19.13
C ALA A 145 4.37 -14.93 19.94
N LEU A 146 5.46 -14.55 19.25
CA LEU A 146 6.66 -14.01 19.88
C LEU A 146 6.37 -12.69 20.58
N GLY A 147 5.64 -11.78 19.93
CA GLY A 147 5.25 -10.50 20.53
C GLY A 147 4.39 -10.70 21.77
N ALA A 148 3.43 -11.64 21.73
CA ALA A 148 2.57 -11.97 22.87
C ALA A 148 3.37 -12.58 24.04
N ALA A 149 4.33 -13.45 23.74
CA ALA A 149 5.23 -14.01 24.75
C ALA A 149 6.12 -12.93 25.40
N ILE A 150 6.69 -12.00 24.62
CA ILE A 150 7.49 -10.88 25.14
C ILE A 150 6.63 -9.92 25.97
N ALA A 151 5.37 -9.75 25.59
CA ALA A 151 4.40 -8.95 26.34
C ALA A 151 3.96 -9.61 27.67
N ASN A 152 4.46 -10.82 27.99
CA ASN A 152 4.06 -11.64 29.14
C ASN A 152 2.55 -11.98 29.15
N ASP A 153 1.94 -12.08 27.97
CA ASP A 153 0.53 -12.49 27.79
C ASP A 153 0.45 -13.52 26.65
N PRO A 154 0.98 -14.75 26.87
CA PRO A 154 1.17 -15.72 25.79
C PRO A 154 -0.16 -16.25 25.25
N LEU A 155 -0.31 -16.18 23.93
CA LEU A 155 -1.43 -16.80 23.22
C LEU A 155 -1.28 -18.32 23.15
N ALA A 156 -2.40 -19.03 23.19
CA ALA A 156 -2.42 -20.47 22.96
C ALA A 156 -1.94 -20.79 21.53
N LEU A 157 -0.87 -21.58 21.38
CA LEU A 157 -0.33 -21.97 20.07
C LEU A 157 -1.37 -22.63 19.13
N PRO A 158 -2.31 -23.46 19.61
CA PRO A 158 -3.39 -23.98 18.76
C PRO A 158 -4.28 -22.88 18.17
N ALA A 159 -4.63 -21.85 18.96
CA ALA A 159 -5.43 -20.72 18.50
C ALA A 159 -4.70 -19.89 17.43
N VAL A 160 -3.41 -19.59 17.66
CA VAL A 160 -2.60 -18.83 16.69
C VAL A 160 -2.42 -19.61 15.39
N SER A 161 -2.08 -20.91 15.48
CA SER A 161 -1.88 -21.76 14.30
C SER A 161 -3.16 -22.02 13.51
N ALA A 162 -4.32 -22.03 14.16
CA ALA A 162 -5.61 -22.18 13.51
C ALA A 162 -5.89 -21.05 12.50
N GLU A 163 -5.28 -19.87 12.70
CA GLU A 163 -5.45 -18.72 11.81
C GLU A 163 -4.71 -18.81 10.47
N LEU A 164 -3.87 -19.83 10.31
CA LEU A 164 -3.18 -20.12 9.06
C LEU A 164 -4.16 -20.39 7.91
N LEU A 165 -5.19 -21.21 8.15
CA LEU A 165 -6.08 -21.68 7.08
C LEU A 165 -7.04 -20.59 6.56
N PRO A 166 -7.75 -19.82 7.42
CA PRO A 166 -8.60 -18.73 6.95
C PRO A 166 -7.79 -17.67 6.18
N LEU A 167 -6.62 -17.29 6.69
CA LEU A 167 -5.77 -16.29 6.03
C LEU A 167 -5.19 -16.83 4.71
N LEU A 168 -4.80 -18.10 4.65
CA LEU A 168 -4.34 -18.73 3.40
C LEU A 168 -5.48 -18.81 2.37
N ALA A 169 -6.69 -19.14 2.79
CA ALA A 169 -7.86 -19.18 1.91
C ALA A 169 -8.13 -17.81 1.26
N LEU A 170 -8.14 -16.74 2.06
CA LEU A 170 -8.26 -15.35 1.56
C LEU A 170 -7.11 -14.98 0.62
N THR A 171 -5.89 -15.35 0.97
CA THR A 171 -4.70 -15.06 0.16
C THR A 171 -4.76 -15.76 -1.21
N LEU A 172 -5.10 -17.04 -1.24
CA LEU A 172 -5.26 -17.81 -2.47
C LEU A 172 -6.43 -17.32 -3.32
N TRP A 173 -7.51 -16.87 -2.67
CA TRP A 173 -8.62 -16.21 -3.36
C TRP A 173 -8.15 -14.95 -4.10
N GLY A 174 -7.35 -14.10 -3.43
CA GLY A 174 -6.78 -12.89 -4.03
C GLY A 174 -5.87 -13.20 -5.22
N PHE A 175 -5.07 -14.26 -5.10
CA PHE A 175 -4.26 -14.78 -6.21
C PHE A 175 -5.12 -15.24 -7.40
N GLY A 176 -6.19 -16.00 -7.11
CA GLY A 176 -7.14 -16.47 -8.12
C GLY A 176 -7.78 -15.32 -8.90
N VAL A 177 -8.23 -14.27 -8.22
CA VAL A 177 -8.78 -13.06 -8.88
C VAL A 177 -7.75 -12.40 -9.78
N GLY A 178 -6.52 -12.22 -9.30
CA GLY A 178 -5.46 -11.63 -10.11
C GLY A 178 -5.15 -12.46 -11.37
N LEU A 179 -5.23 -13.80 -11.29
CA LEU A 179 -5.05 -14.67 -12.44
C LEU A 179 -6.19 -14.57 -13.44
N VAL A 180 -7.44 -14.54 -12.99
CA VAL A 180 -8.63 -14.40 -13.85
C VAL A 180 -8.58 -13.06 -14.57
N VAL A 181 -8.37 -11.96 -13.83
CA VAL A 181 -8.28 -10.61 -14.40
C VAL A 181 -7.14 -10.53 -15.40
N ALA A 182 -5.99 -11.16 -15.11
CA ALA A 182 -4.89 -11.25 -16.06
C ALA A 182 -5.28 -11.93 -17.38
N GLN A 183 -6.29 -12.80 -17.43
CA GLN A 183 -6.75 -13.36 -18.71
C GLN A 183 -7.64 -12.41 -19.51
N LEU A 184 -8.32 -11.47 -18.85
CA LEU A 184 -9.31 -10.58 -19.44
C LEU A 184 -8.72 -9.32 -20.09
N VAL A 185 -7.50 -8.93 -19.71
CA VAL A 185 -6.86 -7.67 -20.14
C VAL A 185 -5.48 -7.94 -20.73
N THR A 186 -4.94 -7.01 -21.52
CA THR A 186 -3.69 -7.23 -22.27
C THR A 186 -2.42 -6.86 -21.52
N THR A 187 -2.49 -5.97 -20.53
CA THR A 187 -1.31 -5.48 -19.81
C THR A 187 -1.39 -5.79 -18.31
N ARG A 188 -0.22 -5.99 -17.68
CA ARG A 188 -0.11 -6.18 -16.24
C ARG A 188 -0.67 -4.99 -15.48
N ARG A 189 -0.41 -3.78 -15.96
CA ARG A 189 -0.89 -2.55 -15.31
C ARG A 189 -2.41 -2.52 -15.20
N VAL A 190 -3.11 -2.76 -16.31
CA VAL A 190 -4.57 -2.80 -16.31
C VAL A 190 -5.05 -3.97 -15.45
N ALA A 191 -4.36 -5.11 -15.47
CA ALA A 191 -4.73 -6.26 -14.64
C ALA A 191 -4.64 -5.95 -13.15
N SER A 192 -3.58 -5.29 -12.71
CA SER A 192 -3.40 -4.89 -11.31
C SER A 192 -4.46 -3.86 -10.87
N VAL A 193 -4.81 -2.90 -11.73
CA VAL A 193 -5.86 -1.90 -11.42
C VAL A 193 -7.22 -2.57 -11.32
N THR A 194 -7.61 -3.36 -12.32
CA THR A 194 -8.90 -4.06 -12.32
C THR A 194 -9.01 -5.04 -11.16
N GLY A 195 -7.95 -5.79 -10.86
CA GLY A 195 -7.91 -6.69 -9.69
C GLY A 195 -8.01 -5.94 -8.37
N GLY A 196 -7.35 -4.78 -8.25
CA GLY A 196 -7.47 -3.89 -7.10
C GLY A 196 -8.90 -3.37 -6.89
N ILE A 197 -9.58 -2.95 -7.97
CA ILE A 197 -10.99 -2.52 -7.92
C ILE A 197 -11.88 -3.64 -7.38
N VAL A 198 -11.68 -4.89 -7.82
CA VAL A 198 -12.46 -6.05 -7.33
C VAL A 198 -12.24 -6.27 -5.84
N ILE A 199 -10.99 -6.21 -5.36
CA ILE A 199 -10.69 -6.36 -3.93
C ILE A 199 -11.36 -5.25 -3.12
N VAL A 200 -11.23 -4.00 -3.55
CA VAL A 200 -11.83 -2.85 -2.86
C VAL A 200 -13.35 -2.98 -2.84
N ALA A 201 -13.99 -3.33 -3.95
CA ALA A 201 -15.44 -3.50 -4.02
C ALA A 201 -15.96 -4.56 -3.05
N LEU A 202 -15.30 -5.72 -2.95
CA LEU A 202 -15.71 -6.79 -2.04
C LEU A 202 -15.34 -6.50 -0.58
N PHE A 203 -14.28 -5.73 -0.35
CA PHE A 203 -13.97 -5.19 0.97
C PHE A 203 -15.05 -4.20 1.40
N THR A 204 -15.44 -3.25 0.54
CA THR A 204 -16.54 -2.30 0.81
C THR A 204 -17.87 -3.00 1.02
N LEU A 205 -18.14 -4.07 0.28
CA LEU A 205 -19.29 -4.94 0.56
C LEU A 205 -19.23 -5.46 2.00
N ASN A 206 -18.09 -6.01 2.42
CA ASN A 206 -17.89 -6.47 3.80
C ASN A 206 -18.01 -5.33 4.83
N SER A 207 -17.49 -4.15 4.52
CA SER A 207 -17.62 -2.94 5.35
C SER A 207 -19.10 -2.58 5.57
N ALA A 208 -19.93 -2.67 4.53
CA ALA A 208 -21.35 -2.42 4.65
C ALA A 208 -22.04 -3.45 5.57
N LEU A 209 -21.66 -4.74 5.49
CA LEU A 209 -22.14 -5.76 6.42
C LEU A 209 -21.79 -5.41 7.87
N ARG A 210 -20.53 -5.07 8.12
CA ARG A 210 -20.04 -4.71 9.47
C ARG A 210 -20.79 -3.50 10.03
N ALA A 211 -21.12 -2.54 9.16
CA ALA A 211 -21.93 -1.35 9.48
C ALA A 211 -23.43 -1.65 9.70
N GLY A 212 -23.89 -2.90 9.52
CA GLY A 212 -25.27 -3.32 9.81
C GLY A 212 -26.20 -3.38 8.59
N ALA A 213 -25.69 -3.17 7.37
CA ALA A 213 -26.48 -3.45 6.17
C ALA A 213 -26.67 -4.97 5.97
N ASP A 214 -27.84 -5.39 5.46
CA ASP A 214 -28.09 -6.78 5.09
C ASP A 214 -28.16 -6.94 3.56
N PRO A 215 -27.05 -7.29 2.90
CA PRO A 215 -27.03 -7.54 1.46
C PRO A 215 -27.51 -8.96 1.08
N GLY A 216 -28.10 -9.72 2.02
CA GLY A 216 -28.66 -11.03 1.77
C GLY A 216 -27.61 -12.04 1.30
N ALA A 217 -27.84 -12.69 0.15
CA ALA A 217 -26.94 -13.71 -0.39
C ALA A 217 -25.61 -13.15 -0.92
N LEU A 218 -25.53 -11.85 -1.24
CA LEU A 218 -24.32 -11.23 -1.80
C LEU A 218 -23.13 -11.28 -0.83
N LYS A 219 -23.36 -11.39 0.48
CA LYS A 219 -22.30 -11.50 1.49
C LYS A 219 -21.34 -12.65 1.24
N TRP A 220 -21.84 -13.76 0.70
CA TRP A 220 -21.05 -14.96 0.40
C TRP A 220 -20.05 -14.75 -0.76
N LEU A 221 -20.20 -13.67 -1.53
CA LEU A 221 -19.23 -13.28 -2.56
C LEU A 221 -17.97 -12.65 -1.94
N SER A 222 -18.07 -12.06 -0.75
CA SER A 222 -16.94 -11.39 -0.13
C SER A 222 -16.02 -12.42 0.55
N PRO A 223 -14.75 -12.54 0.13
CA PRO A 223 -13.79 -13.41 0.81
C PRO A 223 -13.43 -12.88 2.20
N PHE A 224 -13.60 -11.58 2.44
CA PHE A 224 -13.40 -10.96 3.74
C PHE A 224 -14.51 -11.35 4.72
N TYR A 225 -15.75 -11.51 4.24
CA TYR A 225 -16.83 -12.05 5.07
C TYR A 225 -16.54 -13.49 5.49
N LEU A 226 -16.05 -14.34 4.57
CA LEU A 226 -15.67 -15.72 4.90
C LEU A 226 -14.52 -15.78 5.90
N PHE A 227 -13.55 -14.87 5.78
CA PHE A 227 -12.43 -14.73 6.71
C PHE A 227 -12.91 -14.28 8.10
N ASP A 228 -13.73 -13.22 8.19
CA ASP A 228 -14.23 -12.65 9.45
C ASP A 228 -15.09 -13.61 10.27
N ARG A 229 -15.59 -14.71 9.67
CA ARG A 229 -16.33 -15.75 10.39
C ARG A 229 -15.45 -16.64 11.26
N SER A 230 -14.15 -16.67 11.00
CA SER A 230 -13.17 -17.37 11.83
C SER A 230 -12.55 -16.37 12.80
N ALA A 231 -12.59 -16.69 14.09
CA ALA A 231 -11.97 -15.87 15.12
C ALA A 231 -11.31 -16.73 16.20
N PRO A 232 -10.38 -17.63 15.84
CA PRO A 232 -9.79 -18.61 16.76
C PRO A 232 -9.00 -18.01 17.92
N LEU A 233 -8.62 -16.73 17.86
CA LEU A 233 -7.92 -16.04 18.95
C LEU A 233 -8.84 -15.54 20.06
N LEU A 234 -10.16 -15.53 19.86
CA LEU A 234 -11.12 -15.25 20.93
C LEU A 234 -11.15 -16.42 21.93
N ALA A 235 -11.52 -16.15 23.18
CA ALA A 235 -11.49 -17.15 24.25
C ALA A 235 -12.39 -18.37 23.97
N ASP A 236 -13.53 -18.15 23.31
CA ASP A 236 -14.51 -19.13 22.84
C ASP A 236 -14.50 -19.27 21.30
N GLY A 237 -13.48 -18.71 20.67
CA GLY A 237 -13.33 -18.64 19.23
C GLY A 237 -12.99 -19.98 18.58
N SER A 238 -13.45 -20.18 17.36
CA SER A 238 -13.03 -21.31 16.52
C SER A 238 -12.94 -20.92 15.06
N VAL A 239 -12.34 -21.79 14.26
CA VAL A 239 -12.31 -21.65 12.81
C VAL A 239 -13.64 -22.13 12.24
N ASP A 240 -14.30 -21.28 11.45
CA ASP A 240 -15.47 -21.70 10.67
C ASP A 240 -14.97 -22.55 9.50
N VAL A 241 -14.99 -23.87 9.71
CA VAL A 241 -14.53 -24.86 8.73
C VAL A 241 -15.31 -24.75 7.42
N PRO A 242 -16.66 -24.68 7.39
CA PRO A 242 -17.42 -24.42 6.17
C PRO A 242 -16.97 -23.17 5.42
N ALA A 243 -16.80 -22.04 6.10
CA ALA A 243 -16.40 -20.78 5.46
C ALA A 243 -14.99 -20.86 4.87
N THR A 244 -14.06 -21.51 5.58
CA THR A 244 -12.67 -21.71 5.13
C THR A 244 -12.61 -22.63 3.91
N ILE A 245 -13.36 -23.73 3.92
CA ILE A 245 -13.47 -24.65 2.77
C ILE A 245 -14.10 -23.93 1.58
N ALA A 246 -15.15 -23.13 1.79
CA ALA A 246 -15.76 -22.34 0.73
C ALA A 246 -14.76 -21.35 0.11
N GLY A 247 -13.95 -20.65 0.92
CA GLY A 247 -12.91 -19.76 0.44
C GLY A 247 -11.86 -20.47 -0.42
N LEU A 248 -11.38 -21.63 0.02
CA LEU A 248 -10.44 -22.47 -0.74
C LEU A 248 -11.06 -23.00 -2.04
N ALA A 249 -12.32 -23.43 -2.00
CA ALA A 249 -13.05 -23.91 -3.18
C ALA A 249 -13.19 -22.80 -4.24
N VAL A 250 -13.57 -21.58 -3.82
CA VAL A 250 -13.66 -20.44 -4.73
C VAL A 250 -12.28 -20.09 -5.31
N ALA A 251 -11.22 -20.11 -4.51
CA ALA A 251 -9.87 -19.90 -5.00
C ALA A 251 -9.47 -20.94 -6.08
N ALA A 252 -9.80 -22.21 -5.86
CA ALA A 252 -9.54 -23.29 -6.83
C ALA A 252 -10.35 -23.08 -8.13
N VAL A 253 -11.61 -22.68 -8.03
CA VAL A 253 -12.46 -22.36 -9.19
C VAL A 253 -11.88 -21.19 -9.98
N LEU A 254 -11.44 -20.11 -9.33
CA LEU A 254 -10.80 -18.97 -10.00
C LEU A 254 -9.53 -19.39 -10.75
N VAL A 255 -8.69 -20.23 -10.14
CA VAL A 255 -7.51 -20.78 -10.81
C VAL A 255 -7.92 -21.63 -12.02
N ALA A 256 -8.91 -22.52 -11.88
CA ALA A 256 -9.41 -23.34 -12.99
C ALA A 256 -9.96 -22.47 -14.14
N LEU A 257 -10.74 -21.44 -13.83
CA LEU A 257 -11.25 -20.46 -14.81
C LEU A 257 -10.10 -19.74 -15.51
N SER A 258 -9.04 -19.38 -14.79
CA SER A 258 -7.88 -18.74 -15.39
C SER A 258 -7.10 -19.68 -16.32
N VAL A 259 -6.97 -20.97 -15.98
CA VAL A 259 -6.36 -21.99 -16.85
C VAL A 259 -7.19 -22.20 -18.10
N TRP A 260 -8.52 -22.31 -17.94
CA TRP A 260 -9.45 -22.43 -19.06
C TRP A 260 -9.35 -21.22 -19.98
N ALA A 261 -9.43 -20.00 -19.44
CA ALA A 261 -9.33 -18.77 -20.21
C ALA A 261 -7.97 -18.63 -20.91
N PHE A 262 -6.87 -19.04 -20.25
CA PHE A 262 -5.55 -19.05 -20.87
C PHE A 262 -5.46 -20.08 -22.01
N GLY A 263 -6.21 -21.19 -21.95
CA GLY A 263 -6.31 -22.16 -23.04
C GLY A 263 -7.05 -21.64 -24.28
N HIS A 264 -8.00 -20.72 -24.10
CA HIS A 264 -8.89 -20.25 -25.18
C HIS A 264 -8.47 -18.91 -25.80
N ARG A 265 -7.45 -18.24 -25.25
CA ARG A 265 -6.91 -17.00 -25.81
C ARG A 265 -5.54 -17.20 -26.46
N ASP A 266 -5.17 -16.30 -27.36
CA ASP A 266 -3.81 -16.23 -27.88
C ASP A 266 -2.84 -15.65 -26.81
N VAL A 267 -1.57 -16.05 -26.88
CA VAL A 267 -0.52 -15.49 -26.04
C VAL A 267 -0.34 -14.01 -26.40
N GLY A 268 -0.23 -13.13 -25.40
CA GLY A 268 -0.25 -11.68 -25.60
C GLY A 268 -1.66 -11.09 -25.84
N GLY A 269 -2.63 -11.89 -26.28
CA GLY A 269 -4.03 -11.47 -26.44
C GLY A 269 -4.82 -11.45 -25.13
N ALA A 270 -5.92 -10.69 -25.10
CA ALA A 270 -6.95 -10.78 -24.05
C ALA A 270 -8.05 -11.77 -24.46
N LEU A 271 -8.69 -12.43 -23.48
CA LEU A 271 -9.85 -13.30 -23.73
C LEU A 271 -11.00 -12.54 -24.38
N ILE A 272 -11.31 -11.35 -23.84
CA ILE A 272 -12.29 -10.43 -24.43
C ILE A 272 -11.51 -9.52 -25.38
N ARG A 273 -11.57 -9.84 -26.68
CA ARG A 273 -10.97 -9.00 -27.72
C ARG A 273 -11.76 -7.69 -27.83
N GLY A 274 -11.19 -6.60 -27.32
CA GLY A 274 -11.68 -5.26 -27.68
C GLY A 274 -11.53 -5.05 -29.18
N ARG A 275 -12.39 -4.20 -29.78
CA ARG A 275 -12.08 -3.63 -31.10
C ARG A 275 -10.74 -2.91 -30.95
N ALA A 276 -9.68 -3.43 -31.56
CA ALA A 276 -8.46 -2.68 -31.70
C ALA A 276 -8.85 -1.36 -32.35
N ALA A 277 -8.67 -0.24 -31.64
CA ALA A 277 -8.72 1.05 -32.30
C ALA A 277 -7.75 0.94 -33.47
N ALA A 278 -8.22 1.15 -34.70
CA ALA A 278 -7.36 1.16 -35.86
C ALA A 278 -6.37 2.29 -35.63
N ASP A 279 -5.22 1.96 -35.05
CA ASP A 279 -4.19 2.91 -34.70
C ASP A 279 -3.58 3.33 -36.04
N ARG A 280 -4.17 4.37 -36.63
CA ARG A 280 -3.64 4.98 -37.84
C ARG A 280 -2.24 5.42 -37.45
N GLN A 281 -1.22 4.67 -37.85
CA GLN A 281 0.18 5.00 -37.62
C GLN A 281 0.41 6.47 -38.01
N ARG A 282 0.49 7.34 -37.01
CA ARG A 282 0.71 8.77 -37.24
C ARG A 282 2.20 8.96 -37.45
N ARG A 283 2.61 9.14 -38.71
CA ARG A 283 4.00 9.42 -39.11
C ARG A 283 4.43 10.87 -38.87
N ARG A 284 3.54 11.73 -38.37
CA ARG A 284 3.84 13.14 -38.10
C ARG A 284 4.22 13.32 -36.63
N PRO A 285 5.23 14.17 -36.32
CA PRO A 285 5.51 14.57 -34.95
C PRO A 285 4.25 15.10 -34.27
N ALA A 286 4.10 14.85 -32.97
CA ALA A 286 2.98 15.38 -32.21
C ALA A 286 2.97 16.92 -32.30
N ALA A 287 1.82 17.50 -32.66
CA ALA A 287 1.66 18.95 -32.79
C ALA A 287 1.53 19.66 -31.43
N ASP A 288 1.42 18.90 -30.34
CA ASP A 288 1.22 19.42 -28.99
C ASP A 288 2.46 20.19 -28.51
N PRO A 289 2.35 21.51 -28.25
CA PRO A 289 3.47 22.31 -27.76
C PRO A 289 3.94 21.88 -26.36
N LEU A 290 3.10 21.26 -25.53
CA LEU A 290 3.46 20.80 -24.19
C LEU A 290 4.47 19.64 -24.26
N LEU A 291 4.38 18.79 -25.30
CA LEU A 291 5.31 17.69 -25.52
C LEU A 291 6.71 18.16 -25.98
N ARG A 292 6.88 19.44 -26.31
CA ARG A 292 8.20 20.03 -26.60
C ARG A 292 8.95 20.42 -25.33
N ILE A 293 8.25 20.58 -24.21
CA ILE A 293 8.84 20.87 -22.91
C ILE A 293 9.18 19.52 -22.26
N PRO A 294 10.47 19.18 -22.07
CA PRO A 294 10.87 17.82 -21.65
C PRO A 294 10.25 17.36 -20.33
N VAL A 295 10.12 18.28 -19.38
CA VAL A 295 9.46 18.03 -18.09
C VAL A 295 8.00 17.64 -18.30
N LEU A 296 7.27 18.39 -19.13
CA LEU A 296 5.85 18.13 -19.40
C LEU A 296 5.66 16.90 -20.29
N ALA A 297 6.61 16.60 -21.19
CA ALA A 297 6.60 15.35 -21.95
C ALA A 297 6.74 14.13 -21.04
N GLY A 298 7.63 14.19 -20.03
CA GLY A 298 7.76 13.14 -19.02
C GLY A 298 6.50 12.98 -18.16
N VAL A 299 5.88 14.10 -17.77
CA VAL A 299 4.59 14.10 -17.05
C VAL A 299 3.47 13.53 -17.93
N ASP A 300 3.40 13.89 -19.21
CA ASP A 300 2.40 13.38 -20.16
C ASP A 300 2.53 11.86 -20.36
N GLN A 301 3.75 11.36 -20.50
CA GLN A 301 4.01 9.92 -20.59
C GLN A 301 3.46 9.16 -19.37
N GLN A 302 3.44 9.81 -18.21
CA GLN A 302 2.92 9.25 -16.96
C GLN A 302 1.50 9.73 -16.62
N ARG A 303 0.80 10.46 -17.50
CA ARG A 303 -0.50 11.09 -17.17
C ARG A 303 -1.53 10.14 -16.59
N GLY A 304 -1.66 8.94 -17.15
CA GLY A 304 -2.62 7.94 -16.65
C GLY A 304 -2.28 7.45 -15.24
N TRP A 305 -0.99 7.40 -14.90
CA TRP A 305 -0.52 7.07 -13.56
C TRP A 305 -0.80 8.21 -12.58
N ILE A 306 -0.49 9.45 -12.98
CA ILE A 306 -0.69 10.65 -12.17
C ILE A 306 -2.18 10.86 -11.91
N LEU A 307 -3.03 10.71 -12.92
CA LEU A 307 -4.49 10.75 -12.78
C LEU A 307 -5.00 9.64 -11.86
N GLY A 308 -4.50 8.41 -12.03
CA GLY A 308 -4.86 7.29 -11.16
C GLY A 308 -4.55 7.55 -9.69
N TRP A 309 -3.33 8.03 -9.39
CA TRP A 309 -2.93 8.42 -8.03
C TRP A 309 -3.72 9.61 -7.51
N GLY A 310 -3.89 10.66 -8.31
CA GLY A 310 -4.66 11.85 -7.95
C GLY A 310 -6.09 11.50 -7.57
N ILE A 311 -6.79 10.72 -8.42
CA ILE A 311 -8.16 10.27 -8.15
C ILE A 311 -8.21 9.38 -6.91
N ALA A 312 -7.33 8.38 -6.81
CA ALA A 312 -7.33 7.47 -5.67
C ALA A 312 -7.08 8.21 -4.34
N MET A 313 -6.12 9.13 -4.32
CA MET A 313 -5.83 9.96 -3.16
C MET A 313 -6.95 10.97 -2.89
N ALA A 314 -7.62 11.52 -3.90
CA ALA A 314 -8.78 12.40 -3.69
C ALA A 314 -9.97 11.67 -3.08
N VAL A 315 -10.28 10.46 -3.57
CA VAL A 315 -11.34 9.61 -3.00
C VAL A 315 -10.98 9.21 -1.58
N LEU A 316 -9.74 8.79 -1.33
CA LEU A 316 -9.28 8.43 0.00
C LEU A 316 -9.28 9.64 0.94
N GLY A 317 -8.84 10.81 0.49
CA GLY A 317 -8.83 12.04 1.28
C GLY A 317 -10.23 12.52 1.61
N TYR A 318 -11.15 12.43 0.64
CA TYR A 318 -12.56 12.68 0.87
C TYR A 318 -13.12 11.74 1.96
N PHE A 319 -12.84 10.44 1.82
CA PHE A 319 -13.29 9.43 2.77
C PHE A 319 -12.69 9.58 4.17
N LEU A 320 -11.38 9.82 4.29
CA LEU A 320 -10.75 10.01 5.60
C LEU A 320 -11.25 11.29 6.28
N SER A 321 -11.48 12.34 5.50
CA SER A 321 -11.98 13.61 6.03
C SER A 321 -13.45 13.53 6.46
N SER A 322 -14.26 12.69 5.82
CA SER A 322 -15.67 12.51 6.22
C SER A 322 -15.82 11.91 7.62
N LEU A 323 -14.79 11.23 8.10
CA LEU A 323 -14.76 10.59 9.42
C LEU A 323 -14.39 11.54 10.55
N ALA A 324 -13.80 12.70 10.23
CA ALA A 324 -13.26 13.60 11.24
C ALA A 324 -14.32 14.06 12.26
N ARG A 325 -15.56 14.29 11.81
CA ARG A 325 -16.68 14.64 12.68
C ARG A 325 -17.02 13.50 13.64
N THR A 326 -17.20 12.28 13.10
CA THR A 326 -17.46 11.07 13.89
C THR A 326 -16.38 10.82 14.94
N ILE A 327 -15.11 10.99 14.57
CA ILE A 327 -13.97 10.80 15.48
C ILE A 327 -13.98 11.84 16.59
N VAL A 328 -14.08 13.14 16.25
CA VAL A 328 -14.07 14.21 17.24
C VAL A 328 -15.28 14.11 18.18
N ASP A 329 -16.46 13.86 17.64
CA ASP A 329 -17.67 13.77 18.45
C ASP A 329 -17.66 12.52 19.32
N GLY A 330 -17.20 11.38 18.81
CA GLY A 330 -17.00 10.17 19.62
C GLY A 330 -15.94 10.34 20.71
N PHE A 331 -14.91 11.14 20.48
CA PHE A 331 -13.86 11.39 21.46
C PHE A 331 -14.30 12.39 22.55
N LYS A 332 -15.25 13.28 22.26
CA LYS A 332 -15.82 14.19 23.28
C LYS A 332 -16.54 13.41 24.37
N ASP A 333 -17.08 12.24 24.07
CA ASP A 333 -17.78 11.41 25.06
C ASP A 333 -16.80 10.64 25.99
N ILE A 334 -15.48 10.69 25.71
CA ILE A 334 -14.45 9.96 26.46
C ILE A 334 -13.45 10.97 27.08
N PRO A 335 -13.48 11.21 28.40
CA PRO A 335 -12.61 12.19 29.07
C PRO A 335 -11.11 12.00 28.80
N ALA A 336 -10.64 10.75 28.74
CA ALA A 336 -9.24 10.43 28.46
C ALA A 336 -8.82 10.88 27.03
N MET A 337 -9.71 10.72 26.05
CA MET A 337 -9.45 11.11 24.66
C MET A 337 -9.48 12.63 24.48
N GLN A 338 -10.28 13.36 25.27
CA GLN A 338 -10.25 14.82 25.27
C GLN A 338 -8.87 15.36 25.68
N ILE A 339 -8.25 14.78 26.72
CA ILE A 339 -6.89 15.16 27.16
C ILE A 339 -5.89 14.87 26.04
N TYR A 340 -6.03 13.74 25.35
CA TYR A 340 -5.18 13.40 24.21
C TYR A 340 -5.29 14.42 23.07
N LEU A 341 -6.51 14.78 22.67
CA LEU A 341 -6.75 15.79 21.63
C LEU A 341 -6.12 17.14 22.00
N GLN A 342 -6.30 17.58 23.25
CA GLN A 342 -5.71 18.84 23.73
C GLN A 342 -4.17 18.79 23.71
N ARG A 343 -3.57 17.68 24.17
CA ARG A 343 -2.09 17.51 24.15
C ARG A 343 -1.54 17.42 22.74
N ALA A 344 -2.29 16.84 21.81
CA ALA A 344 -1.92 16.77 20.40
C ALA A 344 -2.10 18.12 19.66
N GLY A 345 -2.56 19.17 20.35
CA GLY A 345 -2.84 20.47 19.72
C GLY A 345 -4.02 20.44 18.76
N ILE A 346 -4.90 19.46 18.92
CA ILE A 346 -6.10 19.27 18.09
C ILE A 346 -7.25 20.03 18.77
N GLY A 347 -7.56 21.23 18.24
CA GLY A 347 -8.59 22.11 18.77
C GLY A 347 -9.95 21.94 18.09
N GLY A 348 -10.00 21.35 16.90
CA GLY A 348 -11.24 21.14 16.16
C GLY A 348 -11.16 20.13 15.02
N TYR A 349 -12.28 19.97 14.32
CA TYR A 349 -12.43 19.01 13.23
C TYR A 349 -11.38 19.19 12.11
N ALA A 350 -11.03 20.43 11.76
CA ALA A 350 -10.05 20.72 10.72
C ALA A 350 -8.63 20.25 11.09
N ASP A 351 -8.27 20.30 12.37
CA ASP A 351 -6.98 19.83 12.87
C ASP A 351 -6.90 18.31 12.79
N VAL A 352 -8.00 17.61 13.16
CA VAL A 352 -8.13 16.15 12.97
C VAL A 352 -8.02 15.76 11.50
N VAL A 353 -8.72 16.48 10.61
CA VAL A 353 -8.57 16.29 9.16
C VAL A 353 -7.10 16.43 8.77
N GLY A 354 -6.43 17.48 9.24
CA GLY A 354 -5.01 17.71 8.98
C GLY A 354 -4.12 16.54 9.40
N VAL A 355 -4.26 16.07 10.64
CA VAL A 355 -3.44 14.99 11.18
C VAL A 355 -3.72 13.67 10.46
N ILE A 356 -4.99 13.27 10.32
CA ILE A 356 -5.37 11.97 9.71
C ILE A 356 -5.01 11.95 8.22
N TRP A 357 -5.36 13.01 7.50
CA TRP A 357 -5.11 13.06 6.07
C TRP A 357 -3.62 13.17 5.76
N PHE A 358 -2.90 14.16 6.32
CA PHE A 358 -1.52 14.40 5.89
C PHE A 358 -0.54 13.33 6.39
N SER A 359 -0.78 12.68 7.53
CA SER A 359 0.01 11.51 7.94
C SER A 359 -0.11 10.38 6.90
N THR A 360 -1.35 10.08 6.46
CA THR A 360 -1.61 9.08 5.43
C THR A 360 -1.10 9.50 4.06
N ALA A 361 -1.35 10.76 3.67
CA ALA A 361 -1.01 11.29 2.35
C ALA A 361 0.51 11.33 2.14
N LEU A 362 1.28 11.74 3.16
CA LEU A 362 2.74 11.73 3.06
C LEU A 362 3.29 10.32 2.89
N LEU A 363 2.73 9.31 3.57
CA LEU A 363 3.18 7.93 3.41
C LEU A 363 2.93 7.45 1.97
N LEU A 364 1.73 7.72 1.46
CA LEU A 364 1.34 7.40 0.09
C LEU A 364 2.19 8.14 -0.96
N ILE A 365 2.51 9.41 -0.70
CA ILE A 365 3.38 10.21 -1.56
C ILE A 365 4.83 9.71 -1.49
N ALA A 366 5.31 9.26 -0.34
CA ALA A 366 6.63 8.62 -0.26
C ALA A 366 6.68 7.33 -1.10
N ILE A 367 5.60 6.54 -1.10
CA ILE A 367 5.47 5.36 -1.99
C ILE A 367 5.45 5.79 -3.47
N PHE A 368 4.75 6.88 -3.81
CA PHE A 368 4.76 7.45 -5.15
C PHE A 368 6.18 7.86 -5.57
N VAL A 369 6.95 8.52 -4.69
CA VAL A 369 8.35 8.89 -4.93
C VAL A 369 9.22 7.64 -5.15
N VAL A 370 9.07 6.60 -4.31
CA VAL A 370 9.79 5.33 -4.48
C VAL A 370 9.47 4.69 -5.84
N ALA A 371 8.20 4.73 -6.27
CA ALA A 371 7.79 4.22 -7.57
C ALA A 371 8.42 5.00 -8.73
N GLN A 372 8.53 6.33 -8.61
CA GLN A 372 9.20 7.19 -9.60
C GLN A 372 10.71 6.93 -9.65
N VAL A 373 11.35 6.72 -8.50
CA VAL A 373 12.77 6.33 -8.41
C VAL A 373 12.98 4.95 -9.07
N ASN A 374 12.08 4.00 -8.83
CA ASN A 374 12.11 2.69 -9.47
C ASN A 374 11.93 2.79 -10.99
N ALA A 375 11.03 3.65 -11.48
CA ALA A 375 10.87 3.89 -12.91
C ALA A 375 12.17 4.42 -13.54
N TRP A 376 12.88 5.31 -12.85
CA TRP A 376 14.17 5.77 -13.34
C TRP A 376 15.25 4.67 -13.31
N ALA A 377 15.35 3.90 -12.22
CA ALA A 377 16.26 2.76 -12.17
C ALA A 377 15.97 1.73 -13.27
N ALA A 378 14.69 1.55 -13.64
CA ALA A 378 14.27 0.68 -14.73
C ALA A 378 14.63 1.24 -16.12
N ASP A 379 14.49 2.55 -16.34
CA ASP A 379 14.93 3.19 -17.59
C ASP A 379 16.42 2.98 -17.88
N ASP A 380 17.22 2.94 -16.83
CA ASP A 380 18.65 2.65 -16.90
C ASP A 380 18.91 1.15 -17.19
N ALA A 381 18.20 0.25 -16.49
CA ALA A 381 18.34 -1.20 -16.70
C ALA A 381 17.82 -1.69 -18.06
N GLU A 382 16.87 -0.97 -18.66
CA GLU A 382 16.24 -1.30 -19.95
C GLU A 382 16.90 -0.58 -21.14
N GLY A 383 18.02 0.13 -20.93
CA GLY A 383 18.78 0.81 -21.98
C GLY A 383 18.11 2.09 -22.54
N ARG A 384 16.96 2.51 -22.00
CA ARG A 384 16.29 3.76 -22.42
C ARG A 384 17.15 4.98 -22.14
N LEU A 385 17.87 4.97 -21.01
CA LEU A 385 18.75 6.07 -20.63
C LEU A 385 19.92 6.22 -21.60
N GLU A 386 20.47 5.11 -22.11
CA GLU A 386 21.52 5.12 -23.13
C GLU A 386 21.04 5.74 -24.44
N MET A 387 19.83 5.39 -24.88
CA MET A 387 19.25 5.96 -26.10
C MET A 387 19.10 7.49 -26.00
N VAL A 388 18.68 8.00 -24.84
CA VAL A 388 18.53 9.45 -24.60
C VAL A 388 19.88 10.16 -24.58
N LEU A 389 20.90 9.55 -23.97
CA LEU A 389 22.27 10.10 -23.95
C LEU A 389 22.92 10.06 -25.35
N ALA A 390 22.73 8.98 -26.10
CA ALA A 390 23.19 8.84 -27.48
C ALA A 390 22.54 9.87 -28.42
N ALA A 391 21.30 10.29 -28.13
CA ALA A 391 20.62 11.38 -28.82
C ALA A 391 21.15 12.79 -28.46
N GLY A 392 22.20 12.89 -27.63
CA GLY A 392 22.88 14.16 -27.31
C GLY A 392 22.31 14.91 -26.10
N ALA A 393 21.42 14.31 -25.31
CA ALA A 393 20.95 14.93 -24.08
C ALA A 393 22.08 15.00 -23.03
N SER A 394 22.24 16.15 -22.36
CA SER A 394 23.24 16.27 -21.30
C SER A 394 22.80 15.54 -20.03
N ARG A 395 23.75 14.92 -19.32
CA ARG A 395 23.50 14.21 -18.05
C ARG A 395 22.84 15.11 -17.00
N ALA A 396 23.26 16.37 -16.91
CA ALA A 396 22.68 17.33 -15.98
C ALA A 396 21.21 17.65 -16.30
N ARG A 397 20.90 17.82 -17.60
CA ARG A 397 19.54 18.05 -18.08
C ARG A 397 18.62 16.90 -17.68
N ILE A 398 19.05 15.65 -17.86
CA ILE A 398 18.25 14.48 -17.50
C ILE A 398 17.90 14.46 -16.01
N VAL A 399 18.88 14.72 -15.13
CA VAL A 399 18.66 14.74 -13.68
C VAL A 399 17.65 15.84 -13.29
N LEU A 400 17.87 17.07 -13.79
CA LEU A 400 17.00 18.21 -13.48
C LEU A 400 15.57 18.01 -14.03
N GLU A 401 15.45 17.48 -15.25
CA GLU A 401 14.14 17.20 -15.87
C GLU A 401 13.37 16.14 -15.10
N ARG A 402 14.03 15.08 -14.61
CA ARG A 402 13.38 14.02 -13.82
C ARG A 402 12.94 14.49 -12.45
N ILE A 403 13.76 15.29 -11.76
CA ILE A 403 13.38 15.90 -10.48
C ILE A 403 12.22 16.88 -10.69
N ALA A 404 12.27 17.72 -11.73
CA ALA A 404 11.18 18.64 -12.04
C ALA A 404 9.88 17.88 -12.40
N ALA A 405 9.96 16.83 -13.20
CA ALA A 405 8.82 15.99 -13.55
C ALA A 405 8.22 15.31 -12.32
N LEU A 406 9.07 14.83 -11.39
CA LEU A 406 8.64 14.28 -10.11
C LEU A 406 7.87 15.32 -9.28
N LEU A 407 8.40 16.54 -9.15
CA LEU A 407 7.77 17.61 -8.38
C LEU A 407 6.44 18.06 -8.99
N VAL A 408 6.36 18.20 -10.31
CA VAL A 408 5.11 18.53 -11.01
C VAL A 408 4.09 17.40 -10.83
N ALA A 409 4.50 16.15 -11.05
CA ALA A 409 3.60 15.00 -10.90
C ALA A 409 3.07 14.86 -9.48
N ALA A 410 3.94 14.95 -8.47
CA ALA A 410 3.54 14.89 -7.07
C ALA A 410 2.70 16.11 -6.66
N GLY A 411 3.01 17.30 -7.19
CA GLY A 411 2.22 18.51 -6.97
C GLY A 411 0.79 18.37 -7.51
N VAL A 412 0.62 17.83 -8.70
CA VAL A 412 -0.71 17.52 -9.26
C VAL A 412 -1.46 16.53 -8.37
N VAL A 413 -0.80 15.44 -7.93
CA VAL A 413 -1.43 14.45 -7.02
C VAL A 413 -1.81 15.10 -5.68
N ALA A 414 -0.94 15.92 -5.09
CA ALA A 414 -1.18 16.60 -3.83
C ALA A 414 -2.34 17.61 -3.93
N VAL A 415 -2.42 18.38 -5.02
CA VAL A 415 -3.51 19.32 -5.26
C VAL A 415 -4.83 18.59 -5.47
N VAL A 416 -4.88 17.61 -6.39
CA VAL A 416 -6.10 16.85 -6.69
C VAL A 416 -6.61 16.13 -5.43
N SER A 417 -5.71 15.58 -4.62
CA SER A 417 -6.10 14.92 -3.38
C SER A 417 -6.63 15.88 -2.31
N SER A 418 -6.05 17.07 -2.21
CA SER A 418 -6.53 18.13 -1.29
C SER A 418 -7.87 18.72 -1.74
N VAL A 419 -8.19 18.70 -3.04
CA VAL A 419 -9.56 19.00 -3.52
C VAL A 419 -10.56 18.00 -2.94
N GLY A 420 -10.22 16.70 -2.90
CA GLY A 420 -11.07 15.68 -2.27
C GLY A 420 -11.34 15.97 -0.79
N VAL A 421 -10.31 16.36 -0.04
CA VAL A 421 -10.42 16.79 1.37
C VAL A 421 -11.30 18.01 1.53
N TYR A 422 -11.11 19.04 0.70
CA TYR A 422 -11.91 20.26 0.73
C TYR A 422 -13.38 19.99 0.43
N LEU A 423 -13.67 19.13 -0.55
CA LEU A 423 -15.03 18.72 -0.90
C LEU A 423 -15.69 17.94 0.25
N ALA A 424 -14.97 17.05 0.93
CA ALA A 424 -15.49 16.40 2.14
C ALA A 424 -15.75 17.41 3.25
N GLY A 425 -14.86 18.39 3.43
CA GLY A 425 -15.08 19.49 4.37
C GLY A 425 -16.42 20.18 4.15
N LYS A 426 -16.76 20.49 2.89
CA LYS A 426 -18.06 21.06 2.51
C LYS A 426 -19.22 20.07 2.69
N ALA A 427 -19.05 18.81 2.33
CA ALA A 427 -20.12 17.80 2.38
C ALA A 427 -20.54 17.42 3.81
N PHE A 428 -19.61 17.43 4.76
CA PHE A 428 -19.82 17.00 6.16
C PHE A 428 -19.81 18.16 7.17
N ASP A 429 -19.97 19.39 6.67
CA ASP A 429 -20.00 20.62 7.47
C ASP A 429 -18.78 20.76 8.41
N ILE A 430 -17.59 20.45 7.88
CA ILE A 430 -16.32 20.60 8.61
C ILE A 430 -15.66 21.90 8.10
N PRO A 431 -15.41 22.89 8.97
CA PRO A 431 -14.84 24.17 8.57
C PRO A 431 -13.34 24.03 8.28
N VAL A 432 -12.98 23.49 7.12
CA VAL A 432 -11.59 23.35 6.66
C VAL A 432 -11.11 24.69 6.09
N PRO A 433 -10.14 25.38 6.72
CA PRO A 433 -9.58 26.62 6.20
C PRO A 433 -8.78 26.36 4.91
N ALA A 434 -9.22 26.95 3.80
CA ALA A 434 -8.67 26.70 2.47
C ALA A 434 -7.21 27.19 2.32
N ASP A 435 -6.86 28.27 2.99
CA ASP A 435 -5.52 28.85 3.06
C ASP A 435 -4.53 27.90 3.76
N ARG A 436 -4.89 27.37 4.93
CA ARG A 436 -4.05 26.40 5.64
C ARG A 436 -3.97 25.08 4.90
N LEU A 437 -5.08 24.63 4.31
CA LEU A 437 -5.07 23.42 3.49
C LEU A 437 -4.12 23.59 2.30
N ALA A 438 -4.21 24.69 1.57
CA ALA A 438 -3.32 24.97 0.43
C ALA A 438 -1.84 25.05 0.85
N LEU A 439 -1.55 25.67 2.00
CA LEU A 439 -0.20 25.71 2.54
C LEU A 439 0.31 24.32 2.94
N ALA A 440 -0.51 23.53 3.63
CA ALA A 440 -0.18 22.15 4.00
C ALA A 440 0.09 21.30 2.74
N THR A 441 -0.74 21.43 1.71
CA THR A 441 -0.52 20.80 0.40
C THR A 441 0.80 21.24 -0.25
N ALA A 442 1.16 22.52 -0.18
CA ALA A 442 2.42 23.02 -0.73
C ALA A 442 3.65 22.47 0.02
N LEU A 443 3.56 22.34 1.34
CA LEU A 443 4.63 21.81 2.20
C LEU A 443 4.90 20.31 2.02
N VAL A 444 4.03 19.59 1.30
CA VAL A 444 4.31 18.23 0.82
C VAL A 444 5.47 18.22 -0.19
N LEU A 445 5.64 19.29 -0.98
CA LEU A 445 6.66 19.35 -2.04
C LEU A 445 8.10 19.31 -1.49
N PRO A 446 8.48 20.03 -0.41
CA PRO A 446 9.76 19.83 0.25
C PRO A 446 10.07 18.38 0.62
N VAL A 447 9.08 17.63 1.13
CA VAL A 447 9.25 16.20 1.46
C VAL A 447 9.54 15.38 0.20
N VAL A 448 8.75 15.59 -0.86
CA VAL A 448 8.94 14.96 -2.17
C VAL A 448 10.31 15.30 -2.76
N PHE A 449 10.72 16.56 -2.64
CA PHE A 449 11.99 17.04 -3.18
C PHE A 449 13.16 16.37 -2.46
N ALA A 450 13.12 16.31 -1.13
CA ALA A 450 14.16 15.71 -0.31
C ALA A 450 14.30 14.20 -0.59
N LEU A 451 13.21 13.43 -0.47
CA LEU A 451 13.19 11.99 -0.75
C LEU A 451 13.53 11.69 -2.22
N GLY A 452 12.96 12.46 -3.13
CA GLY A 452 13.17 12.35 -4.57
C GLY A 452 14.62 12.58 -4.94
N ALA A 453 15.24 13.65 -4.46
CA ALA A 453 16.63 13.98 -4.72
C ALA A 453 17.61 12.92 -4.18
N ILE A 454 17.34 12.37 -2.99
CA ILE A 454 18.12 11.24 -2.45
C ILE A 454 18.01 10.02 -3.37
N GLY A 455 16.78 9.66 -3.77
CA GLY A 455 16.58 8.55 -4.69
C GLY A 455 17.25 8.77 -6.03
N HIS A 456 17.23 10.01 -6.51
CA HIS A 456 17.90 10.41 -7.74
C HIS A 456 19.43 10.29 -7.63
N ALA A 457 20.01 10.69 -6.49
CA ALA A 457 21.43 10.52 -6.22
C ALA A 457 21.85 9.05 -6.18
N LEU A 458 21.02 8.22 -5.55
CA LEU A 458 21.24 6.78 -5.45
C LEU A 458 21.10 6.09 -6.81
N VAL A 459 20.17 6.49 -7.67
CA VAL A 459 20.09 5.95 -9.05
C VAL A 459 21.35 6.34 -9.84
N GLY A 460 21.80 7.59 -9.73
CA GLY A 460 23.05 8.03 -10.37
C GLY A 460 24.30 7.30 -9.86
N TRP A 461 24.26 6.67 -8.69
CA TRP A 461 25.37 5.89 -8.11
C TRP A 461 25.21 4.37 -8.31
N ARG A 462 24.15 3.78 -7.78
CA ARG A 462 23.85 2.34 -7.72
C ARG A 462 22.32 2.11 -7.87
N PRO A 463 21.77 2.05 -9.10
CA PRO A 463 20.32 1.89 -9.35
C PRO A 463 19.67 0.73 -8.62
N ARG A 464 20.38 -0.41 -8.54
CA ARG A 464 19.91 -1.63 -7.88
C ARG A 464 19.61 -1.43 -6.39
N LEU A 465 20.30 -0.48 -5.74
CA LEU A 465 20.12 -0.17 -4.33
C LEU A 465 19.17 1.02 -4.10
N ALA A 466 18.95 1.86 -5.11
CA ALA A 466 18.20 3.10 -4.95
C ALA A 466 16.79 2.88 -4.42
N VAL A 467 16.05 1.94 -5.01
CA VAL A 467 14.67 1.65 -4.59
C VAL A 467 14.63 1.14 -3.14
N LEU A 468 15.55 0.22 -2.79
CA LEU A 468 15.64 -0.35 -1.46
C LEU A 468 15.95 0.73 -0.40
N LEU A 469 16.96 1.56 -0.66
CA LEU A 469 17.43 2.56 0.30
C LEU A 469 16.43 3.70 0.47
N VAL A 470 15.79 4.18 -0.61
CA VAL A 470 14.75 5.22 -0.50
C VAL A 470 13.53 4.68 0.23
N ALA A 471 13.11 3.45 -0.07
CA ALA A 471 12.02 2.81 0.65
C ALA A 471 12.37 2.65 2.14
N ALA A 472 13.60 2.24 2.47
CA ALA A 472 14.06 2.14 3.84
C ALA A 472 14.02 3.50 4.56
N VAL A 473 14.48 4.59 3.92
CA VAL A 473 14.41 5.94 4.48
C VAL A 473 12.96 6.37 4.73
N ALA A 474 12.05 6.14 3.78
CA ALA A 474 10.64 6.46 3.92
C ALA A 474 9.99 5.67 5.08
N VAL A 475 10.26 4.36 5.14
CA VAL A 475 9.74 3.47 6.18
C VAL A 475 10.27 3.87 7.55
N ILE A 476 11.60 4.01 7.70
CA ILE A 476 12.22 4.42 8.97
C ILE A 476 11.67 5.78 9.41
N SER A 477 11.54 6.74 8.50
CA SER A 477 10.99 8.06 8.83
C SER A 477 9.54 7.97 9.33
N TYR A 478 8.70 7.16 8.69
CA TYR A 478 7.32 6.94 9.13
C TYR A 478 7.28 6.27 10.52
N PHE A 479 8.09 5.24 10.73
CA PHE A 479 8.21 4.59 12.03
C PHE A 479 8.69 5.55 13.12
N THR A 480 9.70 6.36 12.84
CA THR A 480 10.19 7.37 13.79
C THR A 480 9.10 8.40 14.12
N GLN A 481 8.25 8.79 13.17
CA GLN A 481 7.12 9.69 13.43
C GLN A 481 6.12 9.08 14.42
N GLU A 482 5.73 7.83 14.19
CA GLU A 482 4.72 7.14 15.01
C GLU A 482 5.25 6.76 16.40
N PHE A 483 6.48 6.26 16.45
CA PHE A 483 7.00 5.58 17.64
C PHE A 483 7.90 6.45 18.52
N ALA A 484 8.54 7.49 17.99
CA ALA A 484 9.38 8.35 18.84
C ALA A 484 8.56 8.99 19.98
N PRO A 485 7.34 9.54 19.73
CA PRO A 485 6.50 10.04 20.81
C PRO A 485 5.97 8.91 21.71
N LEU A 486 5.58 7.77 21.12
CA LEU A 486 5.00 6.64 21.86
C LEU A 486 5.97 6.06 22.91
N PHE A 487 7.25 5.98 22.57
CA PHE A 487 8.30 5.47 23.46
C PHE A 487 9.05 6.56 24.23
N GLY A 488 8.69 7.84 24.06
CA GLY A 488 9.36 8.96 24.70
C GLY A 488 10.83 9.10 24.30
N TRP A 489 11.16 8.86 23.02
CA TRP A 489 12.51 8.99 22.51
C TRP A 489 12.97 10.46 22.46
N PRO A 490 14.30 10.72 22.51
CA PRO A 490 14.82 12.09 22.43
C PRO A 490 14.42 12.80 21.12
N ASP A 491 14.15 14.10 21.18
CA ASP A 491 13.68 14.92 20.04
C ASP A 491 14.59 14.86 18.81
N TRP A 492 15.90 14.72 19.01
CA TRP A 492 16.85 14.62 17.90
C TRP A 492 16.61 13.36 17.05
N VAL A 493 16.11 12.27 17.66
CA VAL A 493 15.71 11.06 16.93
C VAL A 493 14.50 11.37 16.06
N GLY A 494 13.48 12.05 16.63
CA GLY A 494 12.31 12.50 15.89
C GLY A 494 12.67 13.35 14.67
N ARG A 495 13.60 14.30 14.83
CA ARG A 495 14.05 15.21 13.75
C ARG A 495 14.81 14.53 12.60
N THR A 496 15.14 13.24 12.70
CA THR A 496 15.65 12.47 11.56
C THR A 496 14.55 12.07 10.57
N SER A 497 13.28 12.11 11.00
CA SER A 497 12.14 11.76 10.17
C SER A 497 11.73 12.90 9.24
N PHE A 498 11.59 12.58 7.96
CA PHE A 498 11.06 13.48 6.94
C PHE A 498 9.63 13.92 7.23
N PHE A 499 8.86 13.08 7.93
CA PHE A 499 7.48 13.36 8.29
C PHE A 499 7.40 14.26 9.53
N VAL A 500 8.30 14.08 10.49
CA VAL A 500 8.41 15.01 11.64
C VAL A 500 8.86 16.39 11.17
N LEU A 501 9.78 16.47 10.19
CA LEU A 501 10.20 17.73 9.58
C LEU A 501 9.08 18.41 8.75
N TYR A 502 8.07 17.67 8.31
CA TYR A 502 6.87 18.26 7.71
C TYR A 502 5.95 18.88 8.78
N GLY A 503 5.86 18.25 9.96
CA GLY A 503 5.08 18.74 11.09
C GLY A 503 3.57 18.62 10.87
N THR A 504 2.81 19.59 11.39
CA THR A 504 1.34 19.61 11.31
C THR A 504 0.84 20.97 10.80
N PRO A 505 1.03 21.30 9.51
CA PRO A 505 0.83 22.67 9.01
C PRO A 505 -0.60 23.23 9.13
N MET A 506 -1.59 22.37 9.40
CA MET A 506 -2.97 22.77 9.68
C MET A 506 -3.13 23.43 11.06
N THR A 507 -2.27 23.07 12.02
CA THR A 507 -2.26 23.59 13.40
C THR A 507 -1.10 24.56 13.61
N SER A 508 0.12 24.17 13.27
CA SER A 508 1.34 24.98 13.43
C SER A 508 2.36 24.67 12.33
N ILE A 509 3.06 25.70 11.87
CA ILE A 509 4.01 25.57 10.75
C ILE A 509 5.43 25.49 11.32
N ASP A 510 6.14 24.42 10.98
CA ASP A 510 7.57 24.28 11.25
C ASP A 510 8.39 24.73 10.02
N TRP A 511 8.72 26.02 9.98
CA TRP A 511 9.59 26.57 8.93
C TRP A 511 11.02 26.01 8.97
N GLY A 512 11.50 25.60 10.14
CA GLY A 512 12.83 24.99 10.29
C GLY A 512 12.87 23.60 9.65
N GLY A 513 11.83 22.80 9.86
CA GLY A 513 11.63 21.52 9.22
C GLY A 513 11.54 21.62 7.69
N ALA A 514 10.71 22.55 7.19
CA ALA A 514 10.60 22.82 5.75
C ALA A 514 11.92 23.27 5.12
N ALA A 515 12.66 24.17 5.77
CA ALA A 515 13.99 24.61 5.31
C ALA A 515 15.01 23.45 5.29
N THR A 516 14.95 22.57 6.29
CA THR A 516 15.81 21.37 6.36
C THR A 516 15.53 20.43 5.19
N LEU A 517 14.25 20.16 4.89
CA LEU A 517 13.86 19.34 3.73
C LEU A 517 14.34 19.95 2.40
N MET A 518 14.20 21.26 2.24
CA MET A 518 14.73 21.97 1.07
C MET A 518 16.25 21.83 0.95
N ALA A 519 16.98 21.99 2.05
CA ALA A 519 18.43 21.81 2.08
C ALA A 519 18.85 20.38 1.68
N ILE A 520 18.15 19.36 2.20
CA ILE A 520 18.35 17.95 1.82
C ILE A 520 18.10 17.75 0.31
N GLY A 521 17.01 18.33 -0.22
CA GLY A 521 16.69 18.25 -1.64
C GLY A 521 17.75 18.90 -2.55
N ILE A 522 18.26 20.08 -2.17
CA ILE A 522 19.33 20.79 -2.89
C ILE A 522 20.63 19.97 -2.85
N ALA A 523 21.03 19.50 -1.67
CA ALA A 523 22.23 18.69 -1.50
C ALA A 523 22.14 17.37 -2.28
N GLY A 524 21.00 16.67 -2.19
CA GLY A 524 20.73 15.45 -2.93
C GLY A 524 20.76 15.66 -4.45
N THR A 525 20.25 16.79 -4.93
CA THR A 525 20.33 17.16 -6.36
C THR A 525 21.77 17.36 -6.80
N GLY A 526 22.59 18.04 -5.98
CA GLY A 526 24.04 18.18 -6.22
C GLY A 526 24.75 16.82 -6.29
N LEU A 527 24.43 15.91 -5.37
CA LEU A 527 24.97 14.55 -5.37
C LEU A 527 24.52 13.74 -6.59
N ALA A 528 23.27 13.89 -7.04
CA ALA A 528 22.76 13.24 -8.25
C ALA A 528 23.47 13.72 -9.52
N LEU A 529 23.74 15.03 -9.61
CA LEU A 529 24.52 15.60 -10.70
C LEU A 529 25.97 15.09 -10.68
N ALA A 530 26.58 15.01 -9.49
CA ALA A 530 27.96 14.53 -9.33
C ALA A 530 28.09 13.02 -9.65
N SER A 531 27.15 12.19 -9.19
CA SER A 531 27.16 10.74 -9.43
C SER A 531 26.92 10.43 -10.90
N MET A 532 25.94 11.10 -11.54
CA MET A 532 25.63 10.89 -12.96
C MET A 532 26.79 11.31 -13.88
N ARG A 533 27.64 12.27 -13.49
CA ARG A 533 28.82 12.67 -14.29
C ARG A 533 29.90 11.59 -14.37
N ARG A 534 30.08 10.81 -13.29
CA ARG A 534 31.19 9.84 -13.16
C ARG A 534 30.81 8.43 -13.59
N ARG A 535 29.52 8.15 -13.74
CA ARG A 535 29.01 6.80 -13.92
C ARG A 535 28.82 6.44 -15.41
N ASP A 536 29.31 5.27 -15.79
CA ASP A 536 28.99 4.65 -17.08
C ASP A 536 27.55 4.12 -17.07
N VAL A 537 26.82 4.41 -18.15
CA VAL A 537 25.40 4.06 -18.31
C VAL A 537 25.32 2.84 -19.20
N GLY A 538 24.49 1.86 -18.84
CA GLY A 538 24.36 0.61 -19.60
C GLY A 538 25.29 -0.54 -19.21
N SER A 539 26.09 -0.37 -18.16
CA SER A 539 27.03 -1.38 -17.64
C SER A 539 26.45 -2.30 -16.58
#